data_AF-O46163-F1
#
_entry.id   AF-O46163-F1
#
_cell.length_a   1.000
_cell.length_b   1.000
_cell.length_c   1.000
_cell.angle_alpha   90.00
_cell.angle_beta   90.00
_cell.angle_gamma   90.00
#
_symmetry.space_group_name_H-M   'P 1'
#
loop_
_entity.id
_entity.type
_entity.pdbx_description
1 polymer ?
#
loop_
_entity_poly.entity_id
_entity_poly.type
_entity_poly.pdbx_seq_one_letter_code
_entity_poly.pdbx_strand_id
1 'polypeptide(L)' 'MAKLLAVFLVLLIAALVCEQALACTPGSRKYDGCNWCTCSSGGAWICTLKYCPPSSGGGLTFA' A
#
# COMPACT_ATOMS: atom_id res chain seq x y z
N MET A 1 -19.17 12.88 -31.76
CA MET A 1 -17.88 13.50 -31.35
C MET A 1 -17.88 13.90 -29.88
N ALA A 2 -18.77 14.80 -29.42
CA ALA A 2 -18.78 15.27 -28.02
C ALA A 2 -18.82 14.15 -26.96
N LYS A 3 -19.65 13.11 -27.16
CA LYS A 3 -19.68 11.94 -26.26
C LYS A 3 -18.33 11.20 -26.18
N LEU A 4 -17.64 11.04 -27.30
CA LEU A 4 -16.34 10.37 -27.35
C LEU A 4 -15.26 11.22 -26.65
N LEU A 5 -15.31 12.55 -26.83
CA LEU A 5 -14.45 13.49 -26.11
C LEU A 5 -14.70 13.44 -24.60
N ALA A 6 -15.96 13.35 -24.16
CA ALA A 6 -16.30 13.23 -22.74
C ALA A 6 -15.81 11.91 -22.12
N VAL A 7 -15.96 10.79 -22.82
CA VAL A 7 -15.44 9.49 -22.36
C VAL A 7 -13.91 9.53 -22.25
N PHE A 8 -13.23 10.09 -23.26
CA PHE A 8 -11.77 10.24 -23.22
C PHE A 8 -11.32 11.11 -22.03
N LEU A 9 -12.01 12.23 -21.77
CA LEU A 9 -11.76 13.09 -20.61
C LEU A 9 -11.96 12.34 -19.29
N VAL A 10 -13.02 11.53 -19.15
CA VAL A 10 -13.25 10.72 -17.94
C VAL A 10 -12.14 9.69 -17.73
N LEU A 11 -11.70 8.99 -18.79
CA LEU A 11 -10.59 8.02 -18.70
C LEU A 11 -9.27 8.70 -18.32
N LEU A 12 -8.97 9.87 -18.89
CA LEU A 12 -7.81 10.67 -18.50
C LEU A 12 -7.89 11.09 -17.03
N ILE A 13 -9.04 11.59 -16.57
CA ILE A 13 -9.22 11.96 -15.15
C ILE A 13 -9.09 10.73 -14.24
N ALA A 14 -9.67 9.58 -14.61
CA ALA A 14 -9.61 8.35 -13.82
C ALA A 14 -8.17 7.84 -13.65
N ALA A 15 -7.36 7.89 -14.71
CA ALA A 15 -5.94 7.55 -14.63
C ALA A 15 -5.20 8.47 -13.63
N LEU A 16 -5.50 9.77 -13.64
CA LEU A 16 -4.88 10.76 -12.75
C LEU A 16 -5.28 10.59 -11.26
N VAL A 17 -6.40 9.93 -10.96
CA VAL A 17 -6.87 9.73 -9.57
C VAL A 17 -6.66 8.30 -9.04
N CYS A 18 -6.08 7.40 -9.83
CA CYS A 18 -5.90 5.99 -9.45
C CYS A 18 -4.50 5.68 -8.84
N GLU A 19 -3.61 6.66 -8.71
CA GLU A 19 -2.34 6.41 -8.01
C GLU A 19 -2.54 6.37 -6.48
N GLN A 20 -2.19 5.20 -5.91
CA GLN A 20 -2.16 4.81 -4.50
C GLN A 20 -3.46 4.17 -3.99
N ALA A 21 -3.75 2.96 -4.47
CA ALA A 21 -4.33 1.98 -3.55
C ALA A 21 -3.35 1.83 -2.37
N LEU A 22 -3.72 2.35 -1.19
CA LEU A 22 -2.89 2.22 0.00
C LEU A 22 -2.73 0.73 0.33
N ALA A 23 -1.50 0.28 0.60
CA ALA A 23 -1.26 -1.11 1.03
C ALA A 23 -1.83 -1.39 2.44
N CYS A 24 -2.19 -0.34 3.18
CA CYS A 24 -2.77 -0.42 4.52
C CYS A 24 -3.57 0.82 4.89
N THR A 25 -4.44 0.70 5.88
CA THR A 25 -5.18 1.83 6.45
C THR A 25 -4.27 2.63 7.39
N PRO A 26 -4.11 3.96 7.23
CA PRO A 26 -3.29 4.78 8.13
C PRO A 26 -3.62 4.57 9.61
N GLY A 27 -2.59 4.43 10.45
CA GLY A 27 -2.74 4.17 11.88
C GLY A 27 -3.06 2.72 12.26
N SER A 28 -3.39 1.85 11.29
CA SER A 28 -3.51 0.42 11.55
C SER A 28 -2.17 -0.18 11.99
N ARG A 29 -2.24 -1.25 12.78
CA ARG A 29 -1.08 -1.95 13.32
C ARG A 29 -1.16 -3.43 12.99
N LYS A 30 -0.01 -4.05 12.75
CA LYS A 30 0.12 -5.49 12.57
C LYS A 30 1.39 -6.02 13.25
N TYR A 31 1.37 -7.31 13.54
CA TYR A 31 2.56 -8.06 13.90
C TYR A 31 2.93 -8.95 12.71
N ASP A 32 4.17 -8.86 12.22
CA ASP A 32 4.62 -9.61 11.03
C ASP A 32 5.18 -11.01 11.35
N GLY A 33 5.02 -11.46 12.60
CA GLY A 33 5.65 -12.67 13.14
C GLY A 33 6.96 -12.39 13.90
N CYS A 34 7.45 -11.16 13.89
CA CYS A 34 8.67 -10.76 14.59
C CYS A 34 8.64 -9.31 15.09
N ASN A 35 8.34 -8.37 14.21
CA ASN A 35 8.29 -6.94 14.42
C ASN A 35 6.85 -6.40 14.48
N TRP A 36 6.69 -5.31 15.21
CA TRP A 36 5.47 -4.53 15.20
C TRP A 36 5.55 -3.47 14.12
N CYS A 37 4.51 -3.39 13.30
CA CYS A 37 4.41 -2.44 12.21
C CYS A 37 3.20 -1.52 12.41
N THR A 38 3.37 -0.26 11.99
CA THR A 38 2.32 0.76 11.96
C THR A 38 2.22 1.32 10.55
N CYS A 39 1.00 1.47 10.05
CA CYS A 39 0.76 2.06 8.74
C CYS A 39 0.90 3.59 8.78
N SER A 40 1.75 4.13 7.91
CA SER A 40 1.92 5.57 7.73
C SER A 40 0.72 6.21 7.02
N SER A 41 0.67 7.53 7.00
CA SER A 41 -0.33 8.28 6.23
C SER A 41 -0.25 8.01 4.72
N GLY A 42 0.91 7.63 4.20
CA GLY A 42 1.11 7.27 2.79
C GLY A 42 0.78 5.82 2.44
N GLY A 43 0.21 5.04 3.37
CA GLY A 43 -0.14 3.64 3.11
C GLY A 43 1.04 2.66 3.13
N ALA A 44 2.17 3.04 3.75
CA ALA A 44 3.35 2.19 3.90
C ALA A 44 3.48 1.64 5.32
N TRP A 45 3.91 0.40 5.46
CA TRP A 45 4.21 -0.20 6.76
C TRP A 45 5.58 0.25 7.28
N ILE A 46 5.60 0.81 8.49
CA ILE A 46 6.84 1.16 9.21
C ILE A 46 6.95 0.23 10.41
N CYS A 47 8.03 -0.55 10.49
CA CYS A 47 8.20 -1.61 11.48
C CYS A 47 9.35 -1.32 12.45
N THR A 48 9.31 -1.93 13.64
CA THR A 48 10.50 -2.05 14.50
C THR A 48 11.62 -2.82 13.81
N LEU A 49 12.87 -2.64 14.23
CA LEU A 49 14.05 -3.23 13.57
C LEU A 49 14.69 -4.35 14.42
N LYS A 50 13.89 -5.21 15.05
CA LYS A 50 14.44 -6.37 15.77
C LYS A 50 14.94 -7.40 14.78
N TYR A 51 16.03 -8.08 15.11
CA TYR A 51 16.52 -9.22 14.33
C TYR A 51 15.46 -10.33 14.30
N CYS A 52 15.12 -10.78 13.09
CA CYS A 52 14.17 -11.86 12.87
C CYS A 52 14.91 -13.08 12.35
N PRO A 53 14.93 -14.21 13.07
CA PRO A 53 15.48 -15.44 12.52
C PRO A 53 14.68 -15.89 11.28
N PRO A 54 15.27 -16.72 10.39
CA PRO A 54 14.64 -17.14 9.14
C PRO A 54 13.26 -17.78 9.29
N SER A 55 12.99 -18.37 10.45
CA SER A 55 11.72 -19.03 10.80
C SER A 55 10.57 -18.08 11.15
N SER A 56 10.82 -16.77 11.26
CA SER A 56 9.86 -15.83 11.87
C SER A 56 8.75 -15.33 10.94
N GLY A 57 8.57 -15.94 9.76
CA GLY A 57 7.56 -15.52 8.77
C GLY A 57 7.84 -14.18 8.06
N GLY A 58 8.63 -13.29 8.66
CA GLY A 58 8.93 -11.95 8.12
C GLY A 58 10.05 -11.87 7.06
N GLY A 59 10.65 -12.99 6.67
CA GLY A 59 11.84 -12.99 5.81
C GLY A 59 11.58 -12.98 4.29
N LEU A 60 10.46 -13.52 3.79
CA LEU A 60 10.35 -13.91 2.36
C LEU A 60 9.00 -13.61 1.67
N THR A 61 8.20 -12.67 2.17
CA THR A 61 7.01 -12.22 1.42
C THR A 61 7.02 -10.71 1.18
N PHE A 62 8.02 -10.26 0.40
CA PHE A 62 7.89 -9.06 -0.44
C PHE A 62 7.13 -9.43 -1.74
N ALA A 63 5.97 -10.08 -1.61
CA ALA A 63 5.05 -10.33 -2.72
C ALA A 63 3.89 -9.34 -2.63
#